data_AF-A0A935V6Z1-F1
#
_entry.id   AF-A0A935V6Z1-F1
#
_cell.length_a   1.000
_cell.length_b   1.000
_cell.length_c   1.000
_cell.angle_alpha   90.00
_cell.angle_beta   90.00
_cell.angle_gamma   90.00
#
_symmetry.space_group_name_H-M   'P 1'
#
loop_
_entity.id
_entity.type
_entity.pdbx_description
1 polymer ?
#
loop_
_entity_poly.entity_id
_entity_poly.type
_entity_poly.pdbx_seq_one_letter_code
_entity_poly.pdbx_strand_id
1 'polypeptide(L)'
;MARSWGLPEEYGRIIRDHHRDDLSQGGTLINLVALSDKACRRLGLGIDSEPSLVLAVTDEAATLGAGDIVLAQLVALEDVQAECADPEGAAR
;
A
#
# COMPACT_ATOMS: atom_id res chain seq x y z
N MET A 1 -7.65 -17.51 7.80
CA MET A 1 -8.46 -16.51 7.08
C MET A 1 -8.44 -16.74 5.57
N ALA A 2 -7.31 -16.62 4.86
CA ALA A 2 -7.28 -16.81 3.40
C ALA A 2 -7.83 -18.17 2.92
N ARG A 3 -7.43 -19.28 3.59
CA ARG A 3 -7.92 -20.64 3.26
C ARG A 3 -9.43 -20.82 3.45
N SER A 4 -10.02 -20.20 4.48
CA SER A 4 -11.47 -20.30 4.71
C SER A 4 -12.28 -19.59 3.64
N TRP A 5 -11.65 -18.70 2.86
CA TRP A 5 -12.28 -18.01 1.73
C TRP A 5 -11.95 -18.68 0.38
N GLY A 6 -11.29 -19.85 0.39
CA GLY A 6 -10.94 -20.58 -0.83
C GLY A 6 -9.86 -19.91 -1.69
N LEU A 7 -9.08 -18.97 -1.13
CA LEU A 7 -8.04 -18.28 -1.87
C LEU A 7 -6.84 -19.22 -2.15
N PRO A 8 -6.16 -19.07 -3.31
CA PRO A 8 -4.91 -19.76 -3.57
C PRO A 8 -3.86 -19.54 -2.48
N GLU A 9 -3.04 -20.56 -2.20
CA GLU A 9 -2.05 -20.53 -1.11
C GLU A 9 -1.05 -19.37 -1.24
N GLU A 10 -0.77 -18.92 -2.47
CA GLU A 10 0.09 -17.76 -2.74
C GLU A 10 -0.43 -16.49 -2.05
N TYR A 11 -1.72 -16.17 -2.17
CA TYR A 11 -2.31 -15.02 -1.46
C TYR A 11 -2.24 -15.20 0.06
N GLY A 12 -2.39 -16.44 0.53
CA GLY A 12 -2.25 -16.77 1.95
C GLY A 12 -0.85 -16.54 2.50
N ARG A 13 0.20 -16.63 1.67
CA ARG A 13 1.57 -16.26 2.03
C ARG A 13 1.72 -14.75 2.08
N ILE A 14 1.23 -14.04 1.07
CA ILE A 14 1.33 -12.58 0.99
C ILE A 14 0.67 -11.90 2.19
N ILE A 15 -0.58 -12.28 2.51
CA ILE A 15 -1.31 -11.75 3.68
C ILE A 15 -0.52 -11.97 4.98
N ARG A 16 0.22 -13.08 5.10
CA ARG A 16 0.99 -13.40 6.30
C ARG A 16 2.32 -12.65 6.35
N ASP A 17 2.99 -12.54 5.21
CA ASP A 17 4.42 -12.25 5.16
C ASP A 17 4.74 -10.81 4.71
N HIS A 18 3.76 -10.03 4.23
CA HIS A 18 3.99 -8.67 3.71
C HIS A 18 4.52 -7.63 4.74
N HIS A 19 4.47 -7.94 6.04
CA HIS A 19 5.06 -7.08 7.09
C HIS A 19 6.51 -7.45 7.45
N ARG A 20 7.12 -8.45 6.80
CA ARG A 20 8.50 -8.85 7.09
C ARG A 20 9.47 -7.77 6.64
N ASP A 21 10.56 -7.62 7.40
CA ASP A 21 11.60 -6.63 7.11
C ASP A 21 12.35 -6.88 5.79
N ASP A 22 12.44 -8.14 5.35
CA ASP A 22 13.10 -8.53 4.11
C ASP A 22 12.12 -9.27 3.18
N LEU A 23 11.80 -8.61 2.07
CA LEU A 23 10.97 -9.10 0.98
C LEU A 23 11.75 -9.29 -0.34
N SER A 24 13.09 -9.27 -0.28
CA SER A 24 13.97 -9.36 -1.46
C SER A 24 13.80 -10.67 -2.24
N GLN A 25 13.44 -11.75 -1.54
CA GLN A 25 13.10 -13.06 -2.13
C GLN A 25 11.62 -13.19 -2.47
N GLY A 26 10.83 -12.15 -2.18
CA GLY A 26 9.42 -12.05 -2.48
C GLY A 26 9.17 -11.63 -3.92
N GLY A 27 8.09 -12.13 -4.53
CA GLY A 27 7.68 -11.71 -5.87
C GLY A 27 7.12 -10.28 -5.92
N THR A 28 6.72 -9.84 -7.12
CA THR A 28 6.12 -8.52 -7.34
C THR A 28 4.91 -8.26 -6.45
N LEU A 29 4.03 -9.25 -6.27
CA LEU A 29 2.76 -9.03 -5.56
C LEU A 29 2.94 -8.76 -4.06
N ILE A 30 3.89 -9.42 -3.39
CA ILE A 30 4.15 -9.15 -1.96
C ILE A 30 4.79 -7.78 -1.75
N ASN A 31 5.71 -7.38 -2.64
CA ASN A 31 6.31 -6.04 -2.62
C ASN A 31 5.26 -4.95 -2.88
N LEU A 32 4.30 -5.20 -3.78
CA LEU A 32 3.21 -4.25 -4.04
C LEU A 32 2.33 -4.08 -2.80
N VAL A 33 1.93 -5.18 -2.15
CA VAL A 33 1.10 -5.12 -0.93
C VAL A 33 1.84 -4.41 0.20
N ALA A 34 3.12 -4.71 0.39
CA ALA A 34 3.95 -4.08 1.42
C ALA A 34 4.19 -2.57 1.16
N LEU A 35 4.42 -2.17 -0.08
CA LEU A 35 4.53 -0.74 -0.45
C LEU A 35 3.21 0.01 -0.22
N SER A 36 2.08 -0.61 -0.55
CA SER A 36 0.75 -0.03 -0.30
C SER A 36 0.46 0.11 1.20
N ASP A 37 0.80 -0.88 2.02
CA ASP A 37 0.69 -0.78 3.49
C ASP A 37 1.52 0.40 4.01
N LYS A 38 2.79 0.49 3.59
CA LYS A 38 3.68 1.61 3.91
C LYS A 38 3.11 2.97 3.50
N ALA A 39 2.47 3.05 2.34
CA ALA A 39 1.79 4.26 1.92
C ALA A 39 0.61 4.60 2.85
N CYS A 40 -0.25 3.63 3.18
CA CYS A 40 -1.34 3.82 4.13
C CYS A 40 -0.83 4.31 5.50
N ARG A 41 0.29 3.77 6.00
CA ARG A 41 0.91 4.21 7.26
C ARG A 41 1.42 5.64 7.18
N ARG A 42 2.10 6.01 6.09
CA ARG A 42 2.55 7.38 5.83
C ARG A 42 1.39 8.38 5.84
N LEU A 43 0.26 7.96 5.27
CA LEU A 43 -0.96 8.74 5.12
C LEU A 43 -1.81 8.77 6.40
N GLY A 44 -1.55 7.86 7.35
CA GLY A 44 -2.37 7.72 8.56
C GLY A 44 -3.70 7.00 8.33
N LEU A 45 -3.84 6.31 7.20
CA LEU A 45 -4.95 5.41 6.88
C LEU A 45 -4.74 3.99 7.46
N GLY A 46 -3.49 3.65 7.79
CA GLY A 46 -3.13 2.37 8.42
C GLY A 46 -3.44 2.33 9.91
N ILE A 47 -3.32 1.15 10.52
CA ILE A 47 -3.48 0.95 11.97
C ILE A 47 -2.42 1.75 12.74
N ASP A 48 -1.18 1.73 12.25
CA ASP A 48 -0.06 2.51 12.77
C ASP A 48 0.25 3.65 11.80
N SER A 49 0.23 4.90 12.28
CA SER A 49 0.61 6.05 11.46
C SER A 49 2.11 6.32 11.57
N GLU A 50 2.76 6.54 10.43
CA GLU A 50 4.19 6.90 10.34
C GLU A 50 4.43 7.98 9.27
N PRO A 51 4.07 9.25 9.52
CA PRO A 51 4.15 10.32 8.52
C PRO A 51 5.58 10.62 8.01
N SER A 52 6.59 10.24 8.80
CA SER A 52 8.01 10.39 8.45
C SER A 52 8.51 9.38 7.42
N LEU A 53 7.73 8.34 7.10
CA LEU A 53 8.15 7.25 6.22
C LEU A 53 8.37 7.76 4.78
N VAL A 54 9.58 7.65 4.26
CA VAL A 54 9.91 8.07 2.88
C VAL A 54 9.76 6.89 1.93
N LEU A 55 8.67 6.84 1.16
CA LEU A 55 8.36 5.71 0.27
C LEU A 55 9.41 5.46 -0.82
N ALA A 56 10.03 6.53 -1.33
CA ALA A 56 11.01 6.43 -2.43
C ALA A 56 12.31 5.69 -2.05
N VAL A 57 12.58 5.52 -0.76
CA VAL A 57 13.80 4.86 -0.26
C VAL A 57 13.52 3.49 0.34
N THR A 58 12.31 2.93 0.18
CA THR A 58 12.01 1.59 0.67
C THR A 58 12.47 0.52 -0.30
N ASP A 59 12.81 -0.66 0.22
CA ASP A 59 13.25 -1.79 -0.59
C ASP A 59 12.18 -2.25 -1.59
N GLU A 60 10.90 -2.13 -1.25
CA GLU A 60 9.80 -2.48 -2.15
C GLU A 60 9.72 -1.51 -3.33
N ALA A 61 9.87 -0.21 -3.08
CA ALA A 61 9.87 0.79 -4.15
C ALA A 61 11.05 0.55 -5.11
N ALA A 62 12.23 0.24 -4.57
CA ALA A 62 13.40 -0.13 -5.35
C ALA A 62 13.17 -1.42 -6.16
N THR A 63 12.63 -2.46 -5.52
CA THR A 63 12.35 -3.78 -6.14
C THR A 63 11.31 -3.68 -7.25
N LEU A 64 10.30 -2.82 -7.09
CA LEU A 64 9.26 -2.59 -8.08
C LEU A 64 9.70 -1.62 -9.20
N GLY A 65 10.84 -0.95 -9.05
CA GLY A 65 11.24 0.14 -9.95
C GLY A 65 10.24 1.31 -9.93
N ALA A 66 9.62 1.55 -8.77
CA ALA A 66 8.59 2.57 -8.61
C ALA A 66 9.23 3.96 -8.63
N GLY A 67 9.04 4.68 -9.74
CA GLY A 67 9.50 6.08 -9.87
C GLY A 67 8.59 7.07 -9.12
N ASP A 68 9.08 8.30 -8.97
CA ASP A 68 8.43 9.37 -8.21
C ASP A 68 6.97 9.62 -8.63
N ILE A 69 6.66 9.51 -9.93
CA ILE A 69 5.30 9.69 -10.46
C ILE A 69 4.33 8.63 -9.92
N VAL A 70 4.77 7.37 -9.84
CA VAL A 70 3.92 6.27 -9.36
C VAL A 70 3.72 6.40 -7.85
N LEU A 71 4.77 6.74 -7.11
CA LEU A 71 4.69 6.96 -5.66
C LEU A 71 3.81 8.17 -5.31
N ALA A 72 3.89 9.25 -6.10
CA ALA A 72 3.02 10.40 -5.95
C ALA A 72 1.55 10.03 -6.18
N GLN A 73 1.25 9.22 -7.20
CA GLN A 73 -0.12 8.74 -7.45
C GLN A 73 -0.65 7.85 -6.31
N LEU A 74 0.20 7.01 -5.73
CA LEU A 74 -0.16 6.18 -4.58
C LEU A 74 -0.53 7.03 -3.36
N VAL A 75 0.16 8.17 -3.17
CA VAL A 75 -0.14 9.13 -2.09
C VAL A 75 -1.37 9.98 -2.39
N ALA A 76 -1.58 10.35 -3.65
CA ALA A 76 -2.74 11.14 -4.08
C ALA A 76 -4.09 10.40 -3.97
N LEU A 77 -4.11 9.12 -3.58
CA LEU A 77 -5.34 8.38 -3.31
C LEU A 77 -6.16 8.98 -2.15
N GLU A 78 -5.55 9.72 -1.22
CA GLU A 78 -6.28 10.45 -0.18
C GLU A 78 -7.24 11.50 -0.75
N ASP A 79 -6.83 12.20 -1.81
CA ASP A 79 -7.64 13.25 -2.44
C ASP A 79 -8.91 12.65 -3.07
N VAL A 80 -8.80 11.44 -3.64
CA VAL A 80 -9.95 10.70 -4.21
C VAL A 80 -10.94 10.30 -3.11
N GLN A 81 -10.47 9.97 -1.90
CA GLN A 81 -11.36 9.66 -0.78
C GLN A 81 -12.08 10.91 -0.26
N ALA A 82 -11.42 12.07 -0.23
CA ALA A 82 -12.03 13.34 0.14
C ALA A 82 -13.13 13.76 -0.86
N GLU A 83 -12.91 13.57 -2.17
CA GLU A 83 -13.92 13.86 -3.20
C GLU A 83 -15.12 12.90 -3.15
N CYS A 84 -14.91 11.61 -2.85
CA CYS A 84 -16.03 10.66 -2.70
C CYS A 84 -16.84 10.84 -1.40
N ALA A 85 -16.26 11.45 -0.37
CA ALA A 85 -16.92 11.68 0.92
C ALA A 85 -17.92 12.86 0.89
N ASP A 86 -17.91 13.70 -0.15
CA ASP A 86 -18.82 14.82 -0.30
C ASP A 86 -19.57 14.80 -1.66
N PRO A 87 -20.66 14.02 -1.78
CA PRO A 87 -21.53 14.08 -2.95
C PRO A 87 -22.44 15.32 -2.98
N GLU A 88 -22.47 16.17 -1.94
CA GLU A 88 -23.36 17.34 -1.82
C GLU A 88 -22.65 18.70 -1.95
N GLY A 89 -21.32 18.75 -2.07
CA GLY A 89 -20.55 19.99 -2.21
C GLY A 89 -20.57 20.64 -3.61
N ALA A 90 -21.02 19.95 -4.66
CA ALA A 90 -20.99 20.45 -6.04
C ALA A 90 -22.19 21.34 -6.43
N ALA A 91 -23.09 21.66 -5.50
CA ALA A 91 -24.32 22.42 -5.76
C ALA A 91 -24.49 23.71 -4.93
N ARG A 92 -23.38 24.36 -4.52
CA ARG A 92 -23.42 25.68 -3.87
C ARG A 92 -22.42 26.66 -4.45
#